data_AF-A0A656ASX4-F1
#
_entry.id   AF-A0A656ASX4-F1
#
_cell.length_a   1.000
_cell.length_b   1.000
_cell.length_c   1.000
_cell.angle_alpha   90.00
_cell.angle_beta   90.00
_cell.angle_gamma   90.00
#
_symmetry.space_group_name_H-M   'P 1'
#
loop_
_entity.id
_entity.type
_entity.pdbx_description
1 polymer ?
#
loop_
_entity_poly.entity_id
_entity_poly.type
_entity_poly.pdbx_seq_one_letter_code
_entity_poly.pdbx_strand_id
1 'polypeptide(L)'
;MQLGIELKSRTNHSIMVMAVPQPLRQQNLQQLLPDLLSYAASCSESQALSHQALADWLTQRIVVEKRDYTLAEAIGLIAELEQLWQGNLPLQDPHFITLVDFSASITALHS
;
A
#
# COMPACT_ATOMS: atom_id res chain seq x y z
N MET A 1 9.28 13.98 4.18
CA MET A 1 8.09 13.28 3.64
C MET A 1 6.98 13.42 4.66
N GLN A 2 5.92 14.17 4.35
CA GLN A 2 4.72 14.24 5.18
C GLN A 2 3.73 13.21 4.64
N LEU A 3 3.02 12.50 5.52
CA LEU A 3 2.03 11.46 5.15
C LEU A 3 0.82 12.01 4.38
N GLY A 4 0.72 13.34 4.20
CA GLY A 4 -0.38 13.99 3.49
C GLY A 4 -1.72 13.94 4.23
N ILE A 5 -1.69 13.66 5.53
CA ILE A 5 -2.87 13.61 6.40
C ILE A 5 -2.95 14.94 7.14
N GLU A 6 -3.98 15.73 6.85
CA GLU A 6 -4.24 16.99 7.55
C GLU A 6 -5.44 16.82 8.50
N LEU A 7 -5.18 17.01 9.78
CA LEU A 7 -6.18 16.93 10.84
C LEU A 7 -6.33 18.31 11.49
N LYS A 8 -7.58 18.73 11.70
CA LYS A 8 -7.91 19.99 12.37
C LYS A 8 -8.77 19.70 13.60
N SER A 9 -8.26 20.04 14.78
CA SER A 9 -9.03 19.95 16.03
C SER A 9 -10.09 21.05 16.08
N ARG A 10 -11.34 20.70 16.36
CA ARG A 10 -12.41 21.64 16.73
C ARG A 10 -12.63 21.62 18.25
N THR A 11 -13.28 22.65 18.75
CA THR A 11 -13.79 22.69 20.13
C THR A 11 -14.66 21.45 20.40
N ASN A 12 -14.51 20.86 21.60
CA ASN A 12 -15.16 19.61 22.07
C ASN A 12 -14.60 18.29 21.51
N HIS A 13 -13.28 18.05 21.62
CA HIS A 13 -12.66 16.73 21.38
C HIS A 13 -12.96 16.11 20.01
N SER A 14 -13.33 16.93 19.02
CA SER A 14 -13.65 16.49 17.67
C SER A 14 -12.49 16.83 16.74
N ILE A 15 -12.10 15.86 15.91
CA ILE A 15 -11.05 16.02 14.92
C ILE A 15 -11.70 15.96 13.53
N MET A 16 -11.49 17.00 12.74
CA MET A 16 -11.92 17.06 11.35
C MET A 16 -10.76 16.70 10.44
N VAL A 17 -11.03 15.83 9.48
CA VAL A 17 -10.07 15.38 8.48
C VAL A 17 -10.18 16.34 7.30
N MET A 18 -9.14 17.16 7.10
CA MET A 18 -9.12 18.17 6.04
C MET A 18 -8.60 17.59 4.72
N ALA A 19 -7.55 16.76 4.82
CA ALA A 19 -6.95 16.09 3.67
C ALA A 19 -6.46 14.69 4.07
N VAL A 20 -6.60 13.76 3.14
CA VAL A 20 -5.99 12.42 3.21
C VAL A 20 -5.41 12.06 1.84
N PRO A 21 -4.32 11.30 1.79
CA PRO A 21 -3.78 10.79 0.54
C PRO A 21 -4.82 9.93 -0.19
N GLN A 22 -4.80 10.00 -1.52
CA GLN A 22 -5.67 9.25 -2.44
C GLN A 22 -5.88 7.77 -2.04
N PRO A 23 -4.85 6.97 -1.71
CA PRO A 23 -5.03 5.57 -1.31
C PRO A 23 -5.85 5.38 -0.02
N LEU A 24 -5.85 6.35 0.90
CA LEU A 24 -6.64 6.28 2.14
C LEU A 24 -8.11 6.65 1.92
N ARG A 25 -8.44 7.35 0.83
CA ARG A 25 -9.80 7.84 0.57
C ARG A 25 -10.81 6.71 0.37
N GLN A 26 -10.37 5.57 -0.15
CA GLN A 26 -11.22 4.39 -0.37
C GLN A 26 -11.38 3.52 0.89
N GLN A 27 -10.69 3.84 1.98
CA GLN A 27 -10.71 3.07 3.21
C GLN A 27 -11.76 3.62 4.19
N ASN A 28 -12.13 2.79 5.17
CA ASN A 28 -13.02 3.19 6.26
C ASN A 28 -12.32 4.17 7.21
N LEU A 29 -12.23 5.45 6.82
CA LEU A 29 -11.57 6.51 7.61
C LEU A 29 -12.13 6.62 9.03
N GLN A 30 -13.42 6.33 9.22
CA GLN A 30 -14.06 6.34 10.53
C GLN A 30 -13.50 5.30 11.50
N GLN A 31 -12.87 4.22 11.00
CA GLN A 31 -12.21 3.21 11.83
C GLN A 31 -10.68 3.40 11.82
N LEU A 32 -10.12 3.74 10.66
CA LEU A 32 -8.68 3.87 10.47
C LEU A 32 -8.08 5.04 11.24
N LEU A 33 -8.78 6.18 11.35
CA LEU A 33 -8.27 7.37 12.06
C LEU A 33 -8.22 7.20 13.59
N PRO A 34 -9.28 6.73 14.28
CA PRO A 34 -9.19 6.42 15.70
C PRO A 34 -8.04 5.47 16.01
N ASP A 35 -7.85 4.44 15.18
CA ASP A 35 -6.80 3.46 15.38
C ASP A 35 -5.41 4.05 15.13
N LEU A 36 -5.25 4.90 14.11
CA LEU A 36 -4.00 5.61 13.84
C LEU A 36 -3.64 6.52 15.02
N LEU A 37 -4.62 7.25 15.57
CA LEU A 37 -4.42 8.11 16.73
C LEU A 37 -4.09 7.30 17.98
N SER A 38 -4.72 6.14 18.16
CA SER A 38 -4.45 5.23 19.28
C SER A 38 -3.04 4.64 19.19
N TYR A 39 -2.61 4.25 17.98
CA TYR A 39 -1.26 3.78 17.71
C TYR A 39 -0.22 4.90 17.89
N ALA A 40 -0.54 6.12 17.44
CA ALA A 40 0.31 7.27 17.66
C ALA A 40 0.48 7.56 19.17
N ALA A 41 -0.63 7.55 19.92
CA ALA A 41 -0.64 7.79 21.36
C ALA A 41 0.20 6.75 22.13
N SER A 42 0.07 5.46 21.79
CA SER A 42 0.84 4.40 22.45
C SER A 42 2.34 4.48 22.14
N CYS A 43 2.70 4.87 20.92
CA CYS A 43 4.10 5.05 20.54
C CYS A 43 4.71 6.30 21.19
N SER A 44 3.95 7.39 21.38
CA SER A 44 4.46 8.60 22.04
C SER A 44 4.89 8.40 23.50
N GLU A 45 4.40 7.35 24.18
CA GLU A 45 4.88 6.98 25.53
C GLU A 45 6.22 6.24 25.52
N SER A 46 6.56 5.58 24.42
CA SER A 46 7.69 4.64 24.37
C SER A 46 8.85 5.08 23.48
N GLN A 47 8.60 5.83 22.39
CA GLN A 47 9.65 6.28 21.46
C GLN A 47 9.18 7.44 20.55
N ALA A 48 10.12 8.18 19.97
CA ALA A 48 9.82 9.16 18.93
C ALA A 48 9.17 8.47 17.71
N LEU A 49 7.91 8.82 17.43
CA LEU A 49 7.15 8.36 16.28
C LEU A 49 7.91 8.62 14.97
N SER A 50 8.37 7.56 14.31
CA SER A 50 8.97 7.67 12.99
C SER A 50 7.87 7.67 11.92
N HIS A 51 8.02 8.52 10.92
CA HIS A 51 7.08 8.58 9.79
C HIS A 51 7.05 7.25 9.02
N GLN A 52 8.18 6.53 9.00
CA GLN A 52 8.32 5.21 8.42
C GLN A 52 7.42 4.19 9.13
N ALA A 53 7.47 4.13 10.47
CA ALA A 53 6.66 3.18 11.24
C ALA A 53 5.15 3.43 11.07
N LEU A 54 4.74 4.69 10.96
CA LEU A 54 3.35 5.03 10.65
C LEU A 54 2.95 4.61 9.23
N ALA A 55 3.83 4.79 8.24
CA ALA A 55 3.58 4.36 6.87
C ALA A 55 3.48 2.82 6.76
N ASP A 56 4.36 2.10 7.45
CA ASP A 56 4.36 0.63 7.48
C ASP A 56 3.09 0.10 8.15
N TRP A 57 2.72 0.69 9.31
CA TRP A 57 1.48 0.34 10.01
C TRP A 57 0.22 0.63 9.19
N LEU A 58 0.20 1.76 8.48
CA LEU A 58 -0.89 2.12 7.58
C LEU A 58 -0.99 1.09 6.44
N THR A 59 0.14 0.75 5.81
CA THR A 59 0.17 -0.22 4.71
C THR A 59 -0.44 -1.56 5.13
N GLN A 60 -0.07 -2.08 6.31
CA GLN A 60 -0.63 -3.34 6.83
C GLN A 60 -2.17 -3.33 7.01
N ARG A 61 -2.77 -2.16 7.26
CA ARG A 61 -4.21 -2.01 7.47
C ARG A 61 -4.99 -1.65 6.20
N ILE A 62 -4.31 -1.13 5.18
CA ILE A 62 -4.90 -0.74 3.90
C ILE A 62 -4.82 -1.88 2.88
N VAL A 63 -3.89 -2.83 3.05
CA VAL A 63 -3.76 -4.00 2.17
C VAL A 63 -5.07 -4.78 2.18
N VAL A 64 -5.83 -4.59 1.10
CA VAL A 64 -7.00 -5.41 0.78
C VAL A 64 -6.46 -6.64 0.07
N GLU A 65 -6.56 -7.81 0.72
CA GLU A 65 -6.29 -9.08 0.05
C GLU A 65 -7.36 -9.34 -1.02
N LYS A 66 -7.18 -8.74 -2.20
CA LYS A 66 -7.95 -9.14 -3.37
C LYS A 66 -7.26 -10.37 -3.96
N ARG A 67 -7.96 -11.51 -3.86
CA ARG A 67 -7.42 -12.82 -4.25
C ARG A 67 -7.65 -13.15 -5.73
N ASP A 68 -8.64 -12.51 -6.35
CA ASP A 68 -8.99 -12.74 -7.75
C ASP A 68 -8.77 -11.46 -8.56
N TYR A 69 -7.82 -11.52 -9.50
CA TYR A 69 -7.55 -10.45 -10.46
C TYR A 69 -7.98 -10.90 -11.86
N THR A 70 -8.72 -10.04 -12.55
CA THR A 70 -8.96 -10.21 -13.98
C THR A 70 -7.72 -9.78 -14.79
N LEU A 71 -7.61 -10.23 -16.04
CA LEU A 71 -6.50 -9.86 -16.92
C LEU A 71 -6.34 -8.34 -17.06
N ALA A 72 -7.45 -7.62 -17.21
CA ALA A 72 -7.43 -6.17 -17.34
C ALA A 72 -6.93 -5.47 -16.07
N GLU A 73 -7.31 -5.97 -14.89
CA GLU A 73 -6.82 -5.45 -13.61
C GLU A 73 -5.35 -5.75 -13.40
N ALA A 74 -4.88 -6.95 -13.78
CA ALA A 74 -3.46 -7.30 -13.70
C ALA A 74 -2.60 -6.39 -14.58
N ILE A 75 -3.03 -6.12 -15.83
CA ILE A 75 -2.34 -5.18 -16.72
C ILE A 75 -2.30 -3.77 -16.10
N GLY A 76 -3.43 -3.29 -15.57
CA GLY A 76 -3.52 -1.99 -14.92
C GLY A 76 -2.56 -1.85 -13.74
N LEU A 77 -2.52 -2.86 -12.87
CA LEU A 77 -1.63 -2.87 -11.70
C LEU A 77 -0.15 -2.84 -12.09
N ILE A 78 0.24 -3.60 -13.11
CA ILE A 78 1.62 -3.60 -13.60
C ILE A 78 1.99 -2.22 -14.16
N ALA A 79 1.11 -1.60 -14.95
CA ALA A 79 1.35 -0.26 -15.50
C ALA A 79 1.48 0.81 -14.41
N GLU A 80 0.64 0.75 -13.37
CA GLU A 80 0.74 1.64 -12.20
C GLU A 80 2.05 1.44 -11.43
N LEU A 81 2.48 0.18 -11.25
CA LEU A 81 3.76 -0.16 -10.62
C LEU A 81 4.95 0.38 -11.41
N GLU A 82 4.95 0.19 -12.74
CA GLU A 82 5.98 0.72 -13.64
C GLU A 82 6.07 2.25 -13.57
N GLN A 83 4.93 2.94 -13.51
CA GLN A 83 4.88 4.39 -13.37
C GLN A 83 5.44 4.85 -12.01
N LEU A 84 5.09 4.16 -10.93
CA LEU A 84 5.60 4.48 -9.58
C LEU A 84 7.12 4.33 -9.50
N TRP A 85 7.66 3.31 -10.18
CA TRP A 85 9.09 3.01 -10.23
C TRP A 85 9.82 3.71 -11.38
N GLN A 86 9.13 4.53 -12.19
CA GLN A 86 9.66 5.25 -13.35
C GLN A 86 10.48 4.34 -14.29
N GLY A 87 10.03 3.10 -14.47
CA GLY A 87 10.70 2.10 -15.31
C GLY A 87 11.87 1.33 -14.66
N ASN A 88 12.20 1.57 -13.39
CA ASN A 88 13.26 0.85 -12.67
C ASN A 88 12.78 -0.37 -11.88
N LEU A 89 11.68 -1.00 -12.32
CA LEU A 89 11.06 -2.14 -11.64
C LEU A 89 12.11 -3.24 -11.34
N PRO A 90 12.10 -3.89 -10.16
CA PRO A 90 13.17 -4.79 -9.76
C PRO A 90 12.91 -6.16 -10.40
N LEU A 91 13.18 -6.27 -11.70
CA LEU A 91 12.92 -7.50 -12.47
C LEU A 91 13.80 -8.69 -12.01
N GLN A 92 14.75 -8.43 -11.10
CA GLN A 92 15.66 -9.42 -10.53
C GLN A 92 15.12 -10.11 -9.28
N ASP A 93 14.00 -9.64 -8.71
CA ASP A 93 13.41 -10.25 -7.51
C ASP A 93 12.52 -11.45 -7.90
N PRO A 94 12.89 -12.69 -7.53
CA PRO A 94 12.10 -13.88 -7.81
C PRO A 94 10.75 -13.92 -7.08
N HIS A 95 10.54 -13.11 -6.03
CA HIS A 95 9.22 -12.96 -5.41
C HIS A 95 8.29 -12.09 -6.26
N PHE A 96 8.84 -11.29 -7.15
CA PHE A 96 8.09 -10.38 -8.01
C PHE A 96 7.91 -10.95 -9.43
N ILE A 97 8.92 -11.62 -9.99
CA ILE A 97 8.87 -12.22 -11.33
C ILE A 97 9.43 -13.63 -11.30
N THR A 98 8.63 -14.58 -11.78
CA THR A 98 9.07 -15.94 -12.06
C THR A 98 9.26 -16.12 -13.56
N LEU A 99 10.44 -16.56 -13.96
CA LEU A 99 10.68 -16.97 -15.34
C LEU A 99 9.92 -18.26 -15.62
N VAL A 100 9.03 -18.22 -16.61
CA VAL A 100 8.33 -19.42 -17.09
C VAL A 100 9.18 -20.06 -18.17
N ASP A 101 9.69 -21.27 -17.89
CA ASP A 101 10.47 -22.04 -18.87
C ASP A 101 9.54 -22.80 -19.82
N PHE A 102 9.59 -22.46 -21.11
CA PHE A 102 8.83 -23.12 -22.16
C PHE A 102 9.63 -24.20 -22.90
N SER A 103 10.88 -24.45 -22.51
CA SER A 103 11.79 -25.39 -23.21
C SER A 103 11.23 -26.81 -23.26
N ALA A 104 10.57 -27.25 -22.18
CA ALA A 104 9.94 -28.56 -22.11
C ALA A 104 8.78 -28.70 -23.11
N SER A 105 7.93 -27.68 -23.22
CA SER A 105 6.76 -27.68 -24.13
C SER A 105 7.18 -27.61 -25.60
N ILE A 106 8.23 -26.84 -25.91
CA ILE A 106 8.78 -26.75 -27.27
C ILE A 106 9.41 -28.08 -27.70
N THR A 107 10.12 -28.75 -26.80
CA THR A 107 10.73 -30.06 -27.07
C THR A 107 9.66 -31.13 -27.30
N ALA A 108 8.59 -31.11 -26.50
CA ALA A 108 7.46 -32.03 -26.65
C ALA A 108 6.65 -31.80 -27.94
N LEU A 109 6.59 -30.57 -28.47
CA LEU A 109 5.92 -30.26 -29.74
C LEU A 109 6.73 -30.71 -30.96
N HIS A 110 8.05 -30.84 -30.82
CA HIS A 110 8.96 -31.35 -31.84
C HIS A 110 9.18 -32.88 -31.77
N SER A 111 8.47 -33.58 -30.88
CA SER A 111 8.48 -35.05 -30.71
C SER A 111 7.30 -35.68 -31.46
#